data_AF-A0A1B0B3R0-F1
#
_entry.id   AF-A0A1B0B3R0-F1
#
_cell.length_a   1.000
_cell.length_b   1.000
_cell.length_c   1.000
_cell.angle_alpha   90.00
_cell.angle_beta   90.00
_cell.angle_gamma   90.00
#
_symmetry.space_group_name_H-M   'P 1'
#
loop_
_entity.id
_entity.type
_entity.pdbx_description
1 polymer ?
#
loop_
_entity_poly.entity_id
_entity_poly.type
_entity_poly.pdbx_seq_one_letter_code
_entity_poly.pdbx_strand_id
1 'polypeptide(L)'
;MMVENSVWRPSNWVTHAYVEKILKEYLESPQIRLLQMDMKPATLNGENYASVMSRIYVKYVTSSDETKPEERFLILKSSFGNDHDIAEMFTEYKTCEIEMVMYERILPKLSAFLGTTKFYARTLKVDYDHSAILFEDLSASRGYVLADRLKGLDEKHVFMILKNLAKFHAAAAVLNKTTEGSLEKFDYGMFNKHTDKNAALFEHMFEVCAKYSGSCSQLGKYYEEKLKKLIPYIVEKGRDAYESKPHHFSTLCHGDLWVNNMLILYNREDKTPEDLVFIDFQLCRWCSPAIDLHYFFNTSLEPKLHLDPNALDRFVQFYHSNLEEMLRKLNYRDHIPNLREFVLQLEETRFAAVAAALAVQPVVTTEPAEGADLRCFVDDTEKARTFRQNLYGKKRLQNNAIKLLPYFDALGLLDVPC
;
A
#
# COMPACT_ATOMS: atom_id res chain seq x y z
N MET A 1 17.29 24.17 -17.96
CA MET A 1 16.41 23.39 -18.83
C MET A 1 15.25 22.95 -17.96
N MET A 2 14.05 23.51 -18.18
CA MET A 2 12.89 23.23 -17.33
C MET A 2 12.51 21.75 -17.51
N VAL A 3 12.45 21.01 -16.41
CA VAL A 3 11.94 19.63 -16.40
C VAL A 3 10.45 19.73 -16.76
N GLU A 4 10.08 19.25 -17.95
CA GLU A 4 8.67 19.12 -18.32
C GLU A 4 7.99 18.27 -17.26
N ASN A 5 6.98 18.85 -16.58
CA ASN A 5 6.04 18.11 -15.76
C ASN A 5 5.57 16.89 -16.54
N SER A 6 5.47 15.72 -15.89
CA SER A 6 5.05 14.45 -16.49
C SER A 6 3.67 14.59 -17.16
N VAL A 7 3.64 15.01 -18.42
CA VAL A 7 2.41 15.05 -19.22
C VAL A 7 2.05 13.60 -19.47
N TRP A 8 0.93 13.15 -18.89
CA TRP A 8 0.34 11.86 -19.23
C TRP A 8 0.21 11.78 -20.76
N ARG A 9 0.74 10.70 -21.35
CA ARG A 9 0.57 10.39 -22.77
C ARG A 9 -0.10 9.02 -22.88
N PRO A 10 -1.14 8.87 -23.73
CA PRO A 10 -1.73 7.58 -23.97
C PRO A 10 -0.67 6.61 -24.51
N SER A 11 -0.69 5.38 -24.01
CA SER A 11 0.25 4.36 -24.46
C SER A 11 -0.07 3.91 -25.87
N ASN A 12 0.84 4.13 -26.82
CA ASN A 12 0.63 3.85 -28.25
C ASN A 12 0.35 2.36 -28.56
N TRP A 13 0.77 1.44 -27.70
CA TRP A 13 0.57 0.00 -27.86
C TRP A 13 -0.86 -0.44 -27.49
N VAL A 14 -1.60 0.38 -26.72
CA VAL A 14 -2.97 0.08 -26.30
C VAL A 14 -3.93 0.49 -27.41
N THR A 15 -4.10 -0.40 -28.37
CA THR A 15 -4.93 -0.17 -29.56
C THR A 15 -6.37 -0.67 -29.37
N HIS A 16 -7.27 -0.20 -30.25
CA HIS A 16 -8.63 -0.72 -30.34
C HIS A 16 -8.69 -2.24 -30.49
N ALA A 17 -7.83 -2.82 -31.35
CA ALA A 17 -7.74 -4.26 -31.56
C ALA A 17 -7.27 -5.02 -30.30
N TYR A 18 -6.31 -4.44 -29.58
CA TYR A 18 -5.81 -5.01 -28.32
C TYR A 18 -6.92 -5.09 -27.26
N VAL A 19 -7.64 -3.99 -27.04
CA VAL A 19 -8.73 -3.96 -26.04
C VAL A 19 -9.91 -4.85 -26.45
N GLU A 20 -10.27 -4.89 -27.75
CA GLU A 20 -11.32 -5.78 -28.25
C GLU A 20 -10.97 -7.25 -27.99
N LYS A 21 -9.72 -7.66 -28.25
CA LYS A 21 -9.25 -9.03 -27.97
C LYS A 21 -9.42 -9.38 -26.49
N ILE A 22 -9.02 -8.49 -25.58
CA ILE A 22 -9.17 -8.72 -24.14
C ILE A 22 -10.64 -8.82 -23.74
N LEU A 23 -11.51 -7.97 -24.28
CA LEU A 23 -12.95 -8.04 -23.99
C LEU A 23 -13.56 -9.36 -24.46
N LYS A 24 -13.17 -9.86 -25.65
CA LYS A 24 -13.60 -11.17 -26.17
C LYS A 24 -13.21 -12.31 -25.23
N GLU A 25 -11.96 -12.33 -24.79
CA GLU A 25 -11.43 -13.34 -23.86
C GLU A 25 -12.12 -13.25 -22.49
N TYR A 26 -12.23 -12.04 -21.94
CA TYR A 26 -12.76 -11.80 -20.60
C TYR A 26 -14.26 -12.08 -20.47
N LEU A 27 -15.05 -11.72 -21.49
CA LEU A 27 -16.50 -11.97 -21.52
C LEU A 27 -16.86 -13.31 -22.16
N GLU A 28 -15.87 -14.13 -22.52
CA GLU A 28 -16.05 -15.42 -23.19
C GLU A 28 -16.95 -15.32 -24.43
N SER A 29 -16.85 -14.21 -25.16
CA SER A 29 -17.72 -13.90 -26.29
C SER A 29 -16.91 -13.47 -27.51
N PRO A 30 -16.62 -14.38 -28.45
CA PRO A 30 -15.79 -14.07 -29.63
C PRO A 30 -16.49 -13.12 -30.61
N GLN A 31 -17.80 -12.94 -30.48
CA GLN A 31 -18.62 -12.05 -31.31
C GLN A 31 -18.56 -10.58 -30.89
N ILE A 32 -17.85 -10.27 -29.80
CA ILE A 32 -17.70 -8.89 -29.36
C ILE A 32 -17.08 -8.05 -30.47
N ARG A 33 -17.62 -6.86 -30.66
CA ARG A 33 -17.04 -5.86 -31.54
C ARG A 33 -17.02 -4.53 -30.83
N LEU A 34 -15.83 -3.98 -30.69
CA LEU A 34 -15.61 -2.69 -30.08
C LEU A 34 -16.01 -1.62 -31.12
N LEU A 35 -16.80 -0.64 -30.68
CA LEU A 35 -17.35 0.44 -31.51
C LEU A 35 -16.63 1.76 -31.24
N GLN A 36 -16.29 1.99 -29.98
CA GLN A 36 -15.62 3.21 -29.51
C GLN A 36 -14.66 2.87 -28.38
N MET A 37 -13.53 3.56 -28.38
CA MET A 37 -12.54 3.50 -27.31
C MET A 37 -11.95 4.89 -27.09
N ASP A 38 -11.97 5.35 -25.84
CA ASP A 38 -11.36 6.61 -25.43
C ASP A 38 -10.46 6.36 -24.21
N MET A 39 -9.37 7.12 -24.09
CA MET A 39 -8.44 6.98 -22.98
C MET A 39 -8.10 8.34 -22.38
N LYS A 40 -8.08 8.41 -21.05
CA LYS A 40 -7.72 9.61 -20.28
C LYS A 40 -6.94 9.23 -19.02
N PRO A 41 -6.23 10.15 -18.36
CA PRO A 41 -5.62 9.86 -17.07
C PRO A 41 -6.70 9.45 -16.03
N ALA A 42 -6.39 8.45 -15.21
CA ALA A 42 -7.32 7.95 -14.20
C ALA A 42 -7.27 8.75 -12.88
N THR A 43 -6.11 9.33 -12.57
CA THR A 43 -5.80 10.08 -11.33
C THR A 43 -5.24 11.46 -11.62
N LEU A 44 -5.28 12.34 -10.62
CA LEU A 44 -4.64 13.65 -10.68
C LEU A 44 -3.12 13.51 -10.42
N ASN A 45 -2.34 14.54 -10.78
CA ASN A 45 -0.90 14.58 -10.52
C ASN A 45 -0.61 14.51 -9.01
N GLY A 46 0.35 13.67 -8.59
CA GLY A 46 0.74 13.51 -7.18
C GLY A 46 -0.11 12.51 -6.36
N GLU A 47 -1.04 11.80 -7.01
CA GLU A 47 -1.82 10.73 -6.35
C GLU A 47 -1.18 9.34 -6.51
N ASN A 48 -0.31 9.14 -7.51
CA ASN A 48 0.36 7.87 -7.79
C ASN A 48 1.87 8.05 -7.97
N TYR A 49 2.66 7.48 -7.05
CA TYR A 49 4.13 7.57 -7.06
C TYR A 49 4.82 6.43 -7.82
N ALA A 50 4.10 5.34 -8.12
CA ALA A 50 4.68 4.06 -8.58
C ALA A 50 4.26 3.60 -10.00
N SER A 51 3.24 4.23 -10.61
CA SER A 51 2.72 3.77 -11.91
C SER A 51 1.98 4.85 -12.69
N VAL A 52 1.83 4.65 -14.00
CA VAL A 52 0.93 5.43 -14.86
C VAL A 52 -0.45 4.77 -14.87
N MET A 53 -1.48 5.52 -14.47
CA MET A 53 -2.86 5.05 -14.41
C MET A 53 -3.72 5.71 -15.50
N SER A 54 -4.25 4.90 -16.41
CA SER A 54 -5.09 5.36 -17.51
C SER A 54 -6.48 4.76 -17.41
N ARG A 55 -7.52 5.58 -17.53
CA ARG A 55 -8.91 5.14 -17.61
C ARG A 55 -9.30 5.00 -19.08
N ILE A 56 -9.76 3.81 -19.45
CA ILE A 56 -10.23 3.48 -20.80
C ILE A 56 -11.75 3.36 -20.76
N TYR A 57 -12.43 4.17 -21.57
CA TYR A 57 -13.85 3.99 -21.87
C TYR A 57 -13.98 3.12 -23.11
N VAL A 58 -14.88 2.13 -23.06
CA VAL A 58 -15.18 1.25 -24.19
C VAL A 58 -16.69 1.16 -24.42
N LYS A 59 -17.07 1.16 -25.68
CA LYS A 59 -18.43 0.86 -26.14
C LYS A 59 -18.38 -0.31 -27.11
N TYR A 60 -19.10 -1.39 -26.84
CA TYR A 60 -19.03 -2.62 -27.65
C TYR A 60 -20.40 -3.29 -27.78
N VAL A 61 -20.53 -4.21 -28.73
CA VAL A 61 -21.73 -5.05 -28.90
C VAL A 61 -21.33 -6.52 -28.79
N THR A 62 -22.20 -7.36 -28.22
CA THR A 62 -21.94 -8.80 -27.98
C THR A 62 -22.43 -9.71 -29.10
N SER A 63 -23.13 -9.15 -30.09
CA SER A 63 -23.55 -9.82 -31.31
C SER A 63 -23.43 -8.85 -32.49
N SER A 64 -23.68 -9.33 -33.70
CA SER A 64 -23.80 -8.46 -34.88
C SER A 64 -24.96 -7.47 -34.81
N ASP A 65 -25.86 -7.58 -33.82
CA ASP A 65 -26.92 -6.62 -33.56
C ASP A 65 -26.36 -5.36 -32.89
N GLU A 66 -26.21 -4.29 -33.67
CA GLU A 66 -25.70 -2.99 -33.22
C GLU A 66 -26.70 -2.19 -32.37
N THR A 67 -27.94 -2.68 -32.19
CA THR A 67 -29.01 -1.90 -31.58
C THR A 67 -28.90 -1.75 -30.06
N LYS A 68 -28.03 -2.53 -29.39
CA LYS A 68 -27.83 -2.50 -27.94
C LYS A 68 -26.35 -2.51 -27.56
N PRO A 69 -25.64 -1.39 -27.73
CA PRO A 69 -24.26 -1.28 -27.28
C PRO A 69 -24.18 -1.27 -25.75
N GLU A 70 -23.21 -2.00 -25.23
CA GLU A 70 -22.80 -1.98 -23.82
C GLU A 70 -21.61 -1.03 -23.64
N GLU A 71 -21.53 -0.42 -22.46
CA GLU A 71 -20.48 0.54 -22.10
C GLU A 71 -19.75 0.08 -20.84
N ARG A 72 -18.42 0.25 -20.81
CA ARG A 72 -17.60 -0.05 -19.63
C ARG A 72 -16.46 0.93 -19.47
N PHE A 73 -16.02 1.05 -18.23
CA PHE A 73 -14.78 1.74 -17.87
C PHE A 73 -13.78 0.72 -17.33
N LEU A 74 -12.54 0.82 -17.80
CA LEU A 74 -11.42 -0.01 -17.43
C LEU A 74 -10.28 0.86 -16.89
N ILE A 75 -9.45 0.28 -16.04
CA ILE A 75 -8.24 0.92 -15.52
C ILE A 75 -7.03 0.15 -16.03
N LEU A 76 -6.15 0.83 -16.75
CA LEU A 76 -4.85 0.33 -17.16
C LEU A 76 -3.78 0.90 -16.21
N LYS A 77 -3.10 0.03 -15.48
CA LYS A 77 -1.89 0.33 -14.72
C LYS A 77 -0.70 -0.15 -15.52
N SER A 78 0.27 0.72 -15.79
CA SER A 78 1.53 0.34 -16.45
C SER A 78 2.74 0.96 -15.74
N SER A 79 3.90 0.32 -15.85
CA SER A 79 5.15 0.83 -15.30
C SER A 79 5.59 2.17 -15.94
N PHE A 80 6.44 2.92 -15.24
CA PHE A 80 7.01 4.16 -15.76
C PHE A 80 7.90 3.89 -16.98
N GLY A 81 7.62 4.56 -18.09
CA GLY A 81 8.51 4.54 -19.26
C GLY A 81 9.54 5.66 -19.30
N ASN A 82 9.39 6.72 -18.47
CA ASN A 82 10.06 8.01 -18.74
C ASN A 82 11.06 8.49 -17.67
N ASP A 83 11.11 7.91 -16.45
CA ASP A 83 12.12 8.25 -15.42
C ASP A 83 12.96 7.01 -15.09
N HIS A 84 14.21 7.01 -15.56
CA HIS A 84 15.12 5.86 -15.46
C HIS A 84 15.48 5.51 -14.01
N ASP A 85 15.79 6.51 -13.17
CA ASP A 85 16.29 6.27 -11.80
C ASP A 85 15.18 5.69 -10.91
N ILE A 86 13.97 6.24 -11.04
CA ILE A 86 12.80 5.75 -10.31
C ILE A 86 12.39 4.37 -10.83
N ALA A 87 12.41 4.15 -12.15
CA ALA A 87 12.13 2.84 -12.73
C ALA A 87 13.15 1.77 -12.31
N GLU A 88 14.43 2.11 -12.23
CA GLU A 88 15.48 1.22 -11.73
C GLU A 88 15.22 0.83 -10.27
N MET A 89 14.89 1.80 -9.41
CA MET A 89 14.50 1.52 -8.02
C MET A 89 13.32 0.53 -7.96
N PHE A 90 12.22 0.76 -8.68
CA PHE A 90 11.08 -0.16 -8.67
C PHE A 90 11.42 -1.55 -9.25
N THR A 91 12.31 -1.61 -10.23
CA THR A 91 12.79 -2.86 -10.84
C THR A 91 13.59 -3.69 -9.84
N GLU A 92 14.50 -3.06 -9.09
CA GLU A 92 15.29 -3.72 -8.04
C GLU A 92 14.42 -4.30 -6.91
N TYR A 93 13.26 -3.69 -6.65
CA TYR A 93 12.26 -4.20 -5.70
C TYR A 93 11.27 -5.20 -6.30
N LYS A 94 11.36 -5.50 -7.60
CA LYS A 94 10.46 -6.39 -8.35
C LYS A 94 8.98 -6.04 -8.20
N THR A 95 8.65 -4.77 -8.00
CA THR A 95 7.28 -4.36 -7.62
C THR A 95 6.25 -4.73 -8.69
N CYS A 96 6.58 -4.49 -9.96
CA CYS A 96 5.71 -4.83 -11.09
C CYS A 96 5.50 -6.35 -11.22
N GLU A 97 6.58 -7.13 -11.12
CA GLU A 97 6.54 -8.59 -11.23
C GLU A 97 5.71 -9.21 -10.10
N ILE A 98 5.91 -8.73 -8.86
CA ILE A 98 5.13 -9.15 -7.70
C ILE A 98 3.66 -8.83 -7.93
N GLU A 99 3.32 -7.59 -8.27
CA GLU A 99 1.93 -7.16 -8.48
C GLU A 99 1.22 -8.00 -9.56
N MET A 100 1.89 -8.26 -10.68
CA MET A 100 1.36 -9.06 -11.77
C MET A 100 1.09 -10.51 -11.34
N VAL A 101 2.01 -11.14 -10.62
CA VAL A 101 1.82 -12.49 -10.07
C VAL A 101 0.69 -12.50 -9.03
N MET A 102 0.55 -11.45 -8.23
CA MET A 102 -0.54 -11.32 -7.27
C MET A 102 -1.89 -11.36 -7.98
N TYR A 103 -2.10 -10.48 -8.96
CA TYR A 103 -3.37 -10.42 -9.69
C TYR A 103 -3.65 -11.63 -10.58
N GLU A 104 -2.63 -12.18 -11.24
CA GLU A 104 -2.82 -13.34 -12.12
C GLU A 104 -3.07 -14.64 -11.34
N ARG A 105 -2.31 -14.88 -10.25
CA ARG A 105 -2.21 -16.23 -9.66
C ARG A 105 -2.57 -16.32 -8.19
N ILE A 106 -2.24 -15.32 -7.38
CA ILE A 106 -2.37 -15.42 -5.92
C ILE A 106 -3.74 -14.96 -5.45
N LEU A 107 -4.15 -13.74 -5.78
CA LEU A 107 -5.43 -13.15 -5.35
C LEU A 107 -6.64 -14.00 -5.78
N PRO A 108 -6.70 -14.59 -7.00
CA PRO A 108 -7.78 -15.51 -7.35
C PRO A 108 -7.87 -16.74 -6.43
N LYS A 109 -6.72 -17.31 -6.04
CA LYS A 109 -6.67 -18.47 -5.13
C LYS A 109 -7.09 -18.09 -3.71
N LEU A 110 -6.67 -16.91 -3.22
CA LEU A 110 -7.11 -16.39 -1.93
C LEU A 110 -8.63 -16.16 -1.92
N SER A 111 -9.19 -15.67 -3.02
CA SER A 111 -10.64 -15.45 -3.18
C SER A 111 -11.44 -16.74 -3.16
N ALA A 112 -10.91 -17.81 -3.76
CA ALA A 112 -11.54 -19.12 -3.70
C ALA A 112 -11.74 -19.63 -2.26
N PHE A 113 -10.83 -19.35 -1.32
CA PHE A 113 -11.00 -19.70 0.09
C PHE A 113 -12.07 -18.86 0.80
N LEU A 114 -12.27 -17.61 0.37
CA LEU A 114 -13.17 -16.65 1.01
C LEU A 114 -14.57 -16.60 0.37
N GLY A 115 -14.82 -17.46 -0.63
CA GLY A 115 -16.09 -17.63 -1.31
C GLY A 115 -16.48 -16.39 -2.13
N THR A 116 -17.60 -15.77 -1.78
CA THR A 116 -18.12 -14.58 -2.48
C THR A 116 -17.52 -13.26 -2.00
N THR A 117 -16.62 -13.29 -1.01
CA THR A 117 -15.97 -12.06 -0.50
C THR A 117 -14.99 -11.53 -1.54
N LYS A 118 -15.28 -10.35 -2.09
CA LYS A 118 -14.37 -9.67 -3.02
C LYS A 118 -13.48 -8.69 -2.25
N PHE A 119 -12.16 -8.84 -2.37
CA PHE A 119 -11.19 -7.96 -1.70
C PHE A 119 -10.17 -7.33 -2.66
N TYR A 120 -10.26 -7.60 -3.97
CA TYR A 120 -9.44 -6.97 -5.01
C TYR A 120 -10.29 -6.65 -6.25
N ALA A 121 -9.82 -5.71 -7.07
CA ALA A 121 -10.47 -5.37 -8.35
C ALA A 121 -10.31 -6.52 -9.34
N ARG A 122 -11.38 -6.86 -10.09
CA ARG A 122 -11.29 -7.96 -11.05
C ARG A 122 -10.34 -7.59 -12.17
N THR A 123 -9.37 -8.47 -12.40
CA THR A 123 -8.36 -8.35 -13.45
C THR A 123 -8.89 -8.91 -14.76
N LEU A 124 -8.86 -8.11 -15.83
CA LEU A 124 -9.18 -8.54 -17.18
C LEU A 124 -7.96 -9.18 -17.86
N LYS A 125 -6.79 -8.55 -17.69
CA LYS A 125 -5.55 -9.00 -18.32
C LYS A 125 -4.35 -8.59 -17.49
N VAL A 126 -3.41 -9.51 -17.35
CA VAL A 126 -2.01 -9.23 -16.99
C VAL A 126 -1.18 -9.40 -18.27
N ASP A 127 -0.46 -8.34 -18.65
CA ASP A 127 0.37 -8.27 -19.85
C ASP A 127 1.83 -8.10 -19.47
N TYR A 128 2.59 -9.20 -19.56
CA TYR A 128 4.01 -9.24 -19.24
C TYR A 128 4.90 -8.60 -20.30
N ASP A 129 4.45 -8.47 -21.53
CA ASP A 129 5.25 -7.84 -22.59
C ASP A 129 5.29 -6.32 -22.40
N HIS A 130 4.23 -5.75 -21.82
CA HIS A 130 4.08 -4.31 -21.58
C HIS A 130 4.16 -3.90 -20.11
N SER A 131 4.45 -4.83 -19.19
CA SER A 131 4.46 -4.59 -17.74
C SER A 131 3.20 -3.85 -17.27
N ALA A 132 2.05 -4.39 -17.68
CA ALA A 132 0.76 -3.72 -17.53
C ALA A 132 -0.34 -4.64 -17.04
N ILE A 133 -1.31 -4.07 -16.31
CA ILE A 133 -2.48 -4.78 -15.82
C ILE A 133 -3.74 -3.97 -16.15
N LEU A 134 -4.73 -4.66 -16.71
CA LEU A 134 -6.03 -4.09 -17.03
C LEU A 134 -7.09 -4.59 -16.05
N PHE A 135 -7.75 -3.66 -15.37
CA PHE A 135 -8.78 -3.92 -14.36
C PHE A 135 -10.14 -3.37 -14.78
N GLU A 136 -11.20 -3.88 -14.15
CA GLU A 136 -12.48 -3.16 -14.14
C GLU A 136 -12.32 -1.83 -13.38
N ASP A 137 -13.01 -0.77 -13.82
CA ASP A 137 -13.08 0.48 -13.06
C ASP A 137 -14.18 0.39 -11.99
N LEU A 138 -13.81 0.03 -10.77
CA LEU A 138 -14.73 -0.05 -9.62
C LEU A 138 -15.39 1.28 -9.26
N SER A 139 -14.69 2.39 -9.47
CA SER A 139 -15.23 3.71 -9.18
C SER A 139 -16.36 4.07 -10.15
N ALA A 140 -16.13 3.90 -11.44
CA ALA A 140 -17.13 4.19 -12.46
C ALA A 140 -18.28 3.17 -12.48
N SER A 141 -17.99 1.89 -12.23
CA SER A 141 -18.99 0.81 -12.35
C SER A 141 -19.82 0.58 -11.09
N ARG A 142 -19.26 0.81 -9.90
CA ARG A 142 -19.90 0.45 -8.62
C ARG A 142 -19.86 1.55 -7.55
N GLY A 143 -19.22 2.69 -7.83
CA GLY A 143 -19.20 3.83 -6.92
C GLY A 143 -18.22 3.72 -5.75
N TYR A 144 -17.19 2.87 -5.87
CA TYR A 144 -16.11 2.84 -4.87
C TYR A 144 -15.24 4.09 -5.01
N VAL A 145 -14.81 4.67 -3.89
CA VAL A 145 -14.00 5.89 -3.86
C VAL A 145 -12.85 5.74 -2.86
N LEU A 146 -11.82 6.57 -3.03
CA LEU A 146 -10.77 6.72 -2.02
C LEU A 146 -11.31 7.56 -0.85
N ALA A 147 -10.93 7.19 0.36
CA ALA A 147 -11.19 8.03 1.53
C ALA A 147 -10.22 9.21 1.58
N ASP A 148 -10.61 10.28 2.29
CA ASP A 148 -9.75 11.45 2.48
C ASP A 148 -8.56 11.13 3.40
N ARG A 149 -7.37 11.02 2.80
CA ARG A 149 -6.12 10.73 3.49
C ARG A 149 -5.67 11.79 4.48
N LEU A 150 -6.05 13.06 4.27
CA LEU A 150 -5.67 14.17 5.15
C LEU A 150 -6.51 14.16 6.42
N LYS A 151 -7.80 13.80 6.30
CA LYS A 151 -8.69 13.55 7.44
C LYS A 151 -8.30 12.30 8.20
N GLY A 152 -7.95 11.24 7.47
CA GLY A 152 -7.73 9.91 8.04
C GLY A 152 -9.05 9.17 8.33
N LEU A 153 -8.90 7.92 8.74
CA LEU A 153 -9.99 6.97 8.89
C LEU A 153 -10.51 6.94 10.32
N ASP A 154 -11.83 6.96 10.46
CA ASP A 154 -12.52 6.80 11.75
C ASP A 154 -12.66 5.32 12.13
N GLU A 155 -13.19 5.09 13.33
CA GLU A 155 -13.34 3.77 13.92
C GLU A 155 -14.18 2.79 13.08
N LYS A 156 -15.22 3.26 12.36
CA LYS A 156 -16.05 2.39 11.50
C LYS A 156 -15.23 1.86 10.32
N HIS A 157 -14.41 2.72 9.73
CA HIS A 157 -13.50 2.32 8.66
C HIS A 157 -12.48 1.31 9.16
N VAL A 158 -11.86 1.60 10.31
CA VAL A 158 -10.81 0.76 10.90
C VAL A 158 -11.31 -0.66 11.15
N PHE A 159 -12.47 -0.82 11.78
CA PHE A 159 -13.02 -2.16 12.03
C PHE A 159 -13.32 -2.93 10.74
N MET A 160 -13.86 -2.27 9.71
CA MET A 160 -14.11 -2.91 8.42
C MET A 160 -12.80 -3.35 7.73
N ILE A 161 -11.77 -2.50 7.76
CA ILE A 161 -10.46 -2.76 7.16
C ILE A 161 -9.78 -3.92 7.88
N LEU A 162 -9.72 -3.89 9.21
CA LEU A 162 -9.07 -4.95 10.00
C LEU A 162 -9.78 -6.30 9.83
N LYS A 163 -11.11 -6.31 9.69
CA LYS A 163 -11.87 -7.52 9.40
C LYS A 163 -11.52 -8.10 8.02
N ASN A 164 -11.39 -7.28 7.00
CA ASN A 164 -11.01 -7.74 5.66
C ASN A 164 -9.52 -8.13 5.58
N LEU A 165 -8.65 -7.41 6.30
CA LEU A 165 -7.24 -7.74 6.42
C LEU A 165 -7.03 -9.09 7.11
N ALA A 166 -7.74 -9.35 8.20
CA ALA A 166 -7.73 -10.64 8.89
C ALA A 166 -8.14 -11.80 7.96
N LYS A 167 -9.15 -11.59 7.10
CA LYS A 167 -9.54 -12.57 6.08
C LYS A 167 -8.43 -12.83 5.06
N PHE A 168 -7.84 -11.76 4.53
CA PHE A 168 -6.73 -11.83 3.58
C PHE A 168 -5.55 -12.61 4.17
N HIS A 169 -5.13 -12.25 5.37
CA HIS A 169 -4.05 -12.92 6.10
C HIS A 169 -4.34 -14.38 6.44
N ALA A 170 -5.57 -14.72 6.85
CA ALA A 170 -5.93 -16.11 7.12
C ALA A 170 -5.91 -16.95 5.83
N ALA A 171 -6.49 -16.44 4.74
CA ALA A 171 -6.50 -17.11 3.44
C ALA A 171 -5.08 -17.32 2.90
N ALA A 172 -4.20 -16.33 3.06
CA ALA A 172 -2.82 -16.43 2.63
C ALA A 172 -2.00 -17.44 3.43
N ALA A 173 -2.20 -17.49 4.75
CA ALA A 173 -1.54 -18.49 5.60
C ALA A 173 -1.95 -19.92 5.20
N VAL A 174 -3.25 -20.13 4.97
CA VAL A 174 -3.79 -21.42 4.51
C VAL A 174 -3.27 -21.78 3.11
N LEU A 175 -3.30 -20.83 2.17
CA LEU A 175 -2.78 -21.04 0.82
C LEU A 175 -1.31 -21.50 0.89
N ASN A 176 -0.46 -20.79 1.62
CA ASN A 176 0.96 -21.13 1.75
C ASN A 176 1.18 -22.55 2.26
N LYS A 177 0.36 -23.01 3.21
CA LYS A 177 0.43 -24.40 3.70
C LYS A 177 0.00 -25.42 2.65
N THR A 178 -1.06 -25.13 1.90
CA THR A 178 -1.54 -26.02 0.83
C THR A 178 -0.61 -26.06 -0.39
N THR A 179 0.29 -25.09 -0.53
CA THR A 179 1.24 -24.97 -1.62
C THR A 179 2.70 -25.08 -1.16
N GLU A 180 2.93 -25.77 -0.04
CA GLU A 180 4.27 -26.15 0.45
C GLU A 180 5.24 -24.96 0.56
N GLY A 181 4.79 -23.84 1.12
CA GLY A 181 5.66 -22.67 1.33
C GLY A 181 5.82 -21.77 0.11
N SER A 182 5.02 -21.94 -0.95
CA SER A 182 5.23 -21.21 -2.21
C SER A 182 5.14 -19.68 -2.11
N LEU A 183 4.52 -19.13 -1.04
CA LEU A 183 4.42 -17.70 -0.81
C LEU A 183 5.65 -17.13 -0.08
N GLU A 184 6.48 -17.97 0.53
CA GLU A 184 7.66 -17.54 1.32
C GLU A 184 8.74 -16.89 0.45
N LYS A 185 8.70 -17.14 -0.87
CA LYS A 185 9.56 -16.47 -1.86
C LYS A 185 9.26 -14.98 -2.07
N PHE A 186 8.12 -14.48 -1.57
CA PHE A 186 7.83 -13.05 -1.61
C PHE A 186 8.59 -12.37 -0.46
N ASP A 187 9.87 -12.06 -0.68
CA ASP A 187 10.80 -11.56 0.35
C ASP A 187 11.49 -10.24 -0.06
N TYR A 188 10.89 -9.48 -0.97
CA TYR A 188 11.25 -8.09 -1.29
C TYR A 188 10.46 -7.15 -0.36
N GLY A 189 9.35 -6.54 -0.76
CA GLY A 189 8.66 -5.57 0.12
C GLY A 189 9.57 -4.40 0.54
N MET A 190 9.12 -3.59 1.51
CA MET A 190 9.74 -2.29 1.82
C MET A 190 11.19 -2.38 2.35
N PHE A 191 11.45 -3.23 3.34
CA PHE A 191 12.78 -3.52 3.85
C PHE A 191 13.12 -4.97 3.55
N ASN A 192 14.28 -5.21 2.96
CA ASN A 192 14.69 -6.54 2.52
C ASN A 192 16.21 -6.69 2.43
N LYS A 193 16.66 -7.94 2.21
CA LYS A 193 18.07 -8.31 2.08
C LYS A 193 18.63 -8.19 0.67
N HIS A 194 17.79 -7.88 -0.32
CA HIS A 194 18.15 -7.90 -1.75
C HIS A 194 18.65 -6.55 -2.24
N THR A 195 18.08 -5.46 -1.76
CA THR A 195 18.39 -4.11 -2.21
C THR A 195 18.09 -3.06 -1.14
N ASP A 196 18.83 -1.95 -1.21
CA ASP A 196 18.70 -0.77 -0.35
C ASP A 196 18.41 0.49 -1.15
N LYS A 197 17.90 0.36 -2.38
CA LYS A 197 17.68 1.52 -3.26
C LYS A 197 16.69 2.54 -2.68
N ASN A 198 15.84 2.17 -1.72
CA ASN A 198 14.98 3.10 -0.99
C ASN A 198 15.59 3.70 0.29
N ALA A 199 16.81 3.31 0.69
CA ALA A 199 17.42 3.73 1.97
C ALA A 199 17.48 5.25 2.11
N ALA A 200 17.89 5.95 1.04
CA ALA A 200 17.98 7.42 1.01
C ALA A 200 16.65 8.09 1.39
N LEU A 201 15.50 7.53 0.96
CA LEU A 201 14.18 8.06 1.35
C LEU A 201 14.03 8.02 2.87
N PHE A 202 14.30 6.89 3.51
CA PHE A 202 14.16 6.74 4.96
C PHE A 202 15.17 7.61 5.71
N GLU A 203 16.44 7.59 5.31
CA GLU A 203 17.51 8.38 5.93
C GLU A 203 17.17 9.88 5.90
N HIS A 204 16.83 10.42 4.72
CA HIS A 204 16.48 11.83 4.57
C HIS A 204 15.26 12.25 5.37
N MET A 205 14.25 11.38 5.49
CA MET A 205 13.07 11.69 6.28
C MET A 205 13.36 11.70 7.79
N PHE A 206 14.23 10.80 8.26
CA PHE A 206 14.72 10.83 9.64
C PHE A 206 15.61 12.04 9.92
N GLU A 207 16.46 12.46 8.98
CA GLU A 207 17.26 13.69 9.10
C GLU A 207 16.39 14.93 9.31
N VAL A 208 15.31 15.02 8.53
CA VAL A 208 14.37 16.13 8.61
C VAL A 208 13.62 16.12 9.94
N CYS A 209 13.20 14.93 10.41
CA CYS A 209 12.61 14.76 11.74
C CYS A 209 13.59 15.17 12.86
N ALA A 210 14.86 14.78 12.74
CA ALA A 210 15.92 15.14 13.67
C ALA A 210 16.11 16.67 13.74
N LYS A 211 16.20 17.33 12.58
CA LYS A 211 16.32 18.79 12.49
C LYS A 211 15.13 19.50 13.12
N TYR A 212 13.91 19.05 12.83
CA TYR A 212 12.69 19.57 13.46
C TYR A 212 12.77 19.42 14.99
N SER A 213 13.12 18.22 15.47
CA SER A 213 13.21 17.91 16.90
C SER A 213 14.14 18.86 17.64
N GLY A 214 15.31 19.16 17.07
CA GLY A 214 16.28 20.10 17.66
C GLY A 214 15.79 21.53 17.80
N SER A 215 14.89 21.96 16.91
CA SER A 215 14.25 23.29 16.95
C SER A 215 12.96 23.33 17.78
N CYS A 216 12.40 22.17 18.13
CA CYS A 216 11.14 22.06 18.86
C CYS A 216 11.40 22.09 20.38
N SER A 217 10.80 23.05 21.08
CA SER A 217 11.00 23.23 22.54
C SER A 217 10.52 22.04 23.38
N GLN A 218 9.60 21.22 22.88
CA GLN A 218 9.08 20.03 23.57
C GLN A 218 9.93 18.77 23.35
N LEU A 219 10.87 18.80 22.39
CA LEU A 219 11.74 17.67 22.04
C LEU A 219 13.21 18.02 22.32
N GLY A 220 13.71 19.04 21.62
CA GLY A 220 15.05 19.61 21.83
C GLY A 220 16.20 18.77 21.29
N LYS A 221 17.41 19.15 21.71
CA LYS A 221 18.68 18.58 21.22
C LYS A 221 18.82 17.07 21.45
N TYR A 222 18.23 16.57 22.53
CA TYR A 222 18.25 15.14 22.85
C TYR A 222 17.73 14.28 21.68
N TYR A 223 16.53 14.58 21.16
CA TYR A 223 15.95 13.80 20.05
C TYR A 223 16.62 14.10 18.70
N GLU A 224 17.15 15.31 18.49
CA GLU A 224 17.97 15.59 17.30
C GLU A 224 19.18 14.67 17.25
N GLU A 225 19.96 14.59 18.33
CA GLU A 225 21.16 13.76 18.40
C GLU A 225 20.83 12.27 18.37
N LYS A 226 19.75 11.86 19.04
CA LYS A 226 19.32 10.46 19.07
C LYS A 226 18.91 9.96 17.68
N LEU A 227 18.08 10.71 16.97
CA LEU A 227 17.70 10.37 15.60
C LEU A 227 18.90 10.39 14.65
N LYS A 228 19.82 11.36 14.78
CA LYS A 228 21.05 11.39 13.98
C LYS A 228 21.92 10.15 14.15
N LYS A 229 22.05 9.66 15.39
CA LYS A 229 22.78 8.42 15.67
C LYS A 229 22.06 7.17 15.12
N LEU A 230 20.73 7.20 15.08
CA LEU A 230 19.91 6.10 14.57
C LEU A 230 19.98 5.92 13.05
N ILE A 231 20.18 7.00 12.28
CA ILE A 231 20.11 7.00 10.81
C ILE A 231 20.88 5.84 10.15
N PRO A 232 22.16 5.57 10.48
CA PRO A 232 22.93 4.49 9.87
C PRO A 232 22.36 3.08 10.11
N TYR A 233 21.47 2.93 11.09
CA TYR A 233 20.89 1.64 11.51
C TYR A 233 19.43 1.47 11.07
N ILE A 234 18.81 2.46 10.42
CA ILE A 234 17.38 2.40 10.05
C ILE A 234 17.12 1.22 9.12
N VAL A 235 17.95 1.03 8.11
CA VAL A 235 17.77 -0.05 7.13
C VAL A 235 17.90 -1.41 7.80
N GLU A 236 18.91 -1.60 8.66
CA GLU A 236 19.12 -2.86 9.39
C GLU A 236 17.95 -3.16 10.36
N LYS A 237 17.54 -2.18 11.17
CA LYS A 237 16.40 -2.32 12.07
C LYS A 237 15.09 -2.55 11.32
N GLY A 238 14.93 -1.90 10.16
CA GLY A 238 13.80 -2.13 9.25
C GLY A 238 13.79 -3.57 8.73
N ARG A 239 14.94 -4.10 8.31
CA ARG A 239 15.07 -5.51 7.89
C ARG A 239 14.73 -6.47 9.01
N ASP A 240 15.27 -6.29 10.23
CA ASP A 240 14.96 -7.18 11.36
C ASP A 240 13.46 -7.18 11.71
N ALA A 241 12.81 -6.01 11.62
CA ALA A 241 11.37 -5.93 11.86
C ALA A 241 10.54 -6.68 10.80
N TYR A 242 10.99 -6.71 9.54
CA TYR A 242 10.28 -7.35 8.43
C TYR A 242 10.64 -8.83 8.24
N GLU A 243 11.68 -9.32 8.90
CA GLU A 243 12.12 -10.71 8.82
C GLU A 243 11.20 -11.62 9.65
N SER A 244 10.71 -12.69 9.02
CA SER A 244 9.94 -13.72 9.71
C SER A 244 10.84 -14.54 10.64
N LYS A 245 10.50 -14.55 11.94
CA LYS A 245 11.21 -15.39 12.92
C LYS A 245 10.48 -16.74 13.08
N PRO A 246 11.17 -17.84 13.45
CA PRO A 246 10.55 -19.17 13.53
C PRO A 246 9.32 -19.29 14.44
N HIS A 247 9.24 -18.47 15.48
CA HIS A 247 8.12 -18.43 16.42
C HIS A 247 6.99 -17.48 15.99
N HIS A 248 7.15 -16.74 14.90
CA HIS A 248 6.12 -15.84 14.40
C HIS A 248 5.03 -16.60 13.66
N PHE A 249 3.79 -16.15 13.84
CA PHE A 249 2.77 -16.39 12.84
C PHE A 249 3.06 -15.51 11.62
N SER A 250 3.41 -16.11 10.49
CA SER A 250 3.69 -15.40 9.24
C SER A 250 2.58 -15.62 8.21
N THR A 251 2.35 -14.62 7.38
CA THR A 251 1.40 -14.66 6.28
C THR A 251 1.86 -13.76 5.14
N LEU A 252 1.18 -13.80 4.00
CA LEU A 252 1.39 -12.82 2.95
C LEU A 252 0.74 -11.51 3.38
N CYS A 253 1.57 -10.52 3.68
CA CYS A 253 1.15 -9.16 3.99
C CYS A 253 1.01 -8.34 2.70
N HIS A 254 0.14 -7.34 2.73
CA HIS A 254 -0.01 -6.36 1.65
C HIS A 254 1.27 -5.54 1.46
N GLY A 255 1.93 -5.16 2.56
CA GLY A 255 3.21 -4.45 2.60
C GLY A 255 3.12 -2.94 2.40
N ASP A 256 2.04 -2.44 1.81
CA ASP A 256 1.73 -1.01 1.63
C ASP A 256 0.28 -0.68 2.01
N LEU A 257 -0.14 -1.04 3.23
CA LEU A 257 -1.54 -0.96 3.64
C LEU A 257 -1.91 0.45 4.15
N TRP A 258 -2.16 1.38 3.24
CA TRP A 258 -2.62 2.74 3.57
C TRP A 258 -3.92 3.14 2.85
N VAL A 259 -4.51 4.25 3.28
CA VAL A 259 -5.84 4.74 2.85
C VAL A 259 -6.01 4.88 1.33
N ASN A 260 -4.97 5.23 0.56
CA ASN A 260 -5.09 5.33 -0.89
C ASN A 260 -5.02 3.97 -1.61
N ASN A 261 -4.59 2.92 -0.91
CA ASN A 261 -4.59 1.55 -1.41
C ASN A 261 -5.89 0.80 -1.04
N MET A 262 -6.96 1.57 -0.78
CA MET A 262 -8.26 1.10 -0.33
C MET A 262 -9.37 1.84 -1.06
N LEU A 263 -10.12 1.11 -1.87
CA LEU A 263 -11.35 1.59 -2.49
C LEU A 263 -12.54 1.22 -1.60
N ILE A 264 -13.28 2.22 -1.14
CA ILE A 264 -14.37 2.06 -0.17
C ILE A 264 -15.71 2.38 -0.84
N LEU A 265 -16.67 1.48 -0.66
CA LEU A 265 -18.06 1.73 -1.00
C LEU A 265 -18.77 2.30 0.24
N TYR A 266 -19.46 3.42 0.05
CA TYR A 266 -20.21 4.07 1.12
C TYR A 266 -21.71 3.93 0.91
N ASN A 267 -22.42 3.71 2.00
CA ASN A 267 -23.88 3.83 2.03
C ASN A 267 -24.29 5.21 1.52
N ARG A 268 -25.29 5.25 0.63
CA ARG A 268 -25.69 6.49 -0.03
C ARG A 268 -26.31 7.51 0.92
N GLU A 269 -27.02 7.04 1.95
CA GLU A 269 -27.81 7.84 2.89
C GLU A 269 -26.94 8.38 4.03
N ASP A 270 -26.25 7.50 4.77
CA ASP A 270 -25.56 7.88 6.01
C ASP A 270 -24.03 7.97 5.90
N LYS A 271 -23.49 7.69 4.70
CA LYS A 271 -22.05 7.70 4.39
C LYS A 271 -21.21 6.77 5.26
N THR A 272 -21.81 5.71 5.82
CA THR A 272 -21.04 4.66 6.49
C THR A 272 -20.36 3.75 5.48
N PRO A 273 -19.16 3.23 5.78
CA PRO A 273 -18.47 2.32 4.87
C PRO A 273 -19.18 0.94 4.87
N GLU A 274 -19.55 0.46 3.68
CA GLU A 274 -20.30 -0.78 3.47
C GLU A 274 -19.42 -1.92 2.93
N ASP A 275 -18.47 -1.59 2.06
CA ASP A 275 -17.58 -2.56 1.44
C ASP A 275 -16.20 -1.95 1.15
N LEU A 276 -15.20 -2.81 0.96
CA LEU A 276 -13.81 -2.44 0.78
C LEU A 276 -13.11 -3.36 -0.21
N VAL A 277 -12.30 -2.76 -1.07
CA VAL A 277 -11.38 -3.46 -1.96
C VAL A 277 -9.96 -2.93 -1.75
N PHE A 278 -9.02 -3.82 -1.50
CA PHE A 278 -7.59 -3.50 -1.50
C PHE A 278 -7.07 -3.43 -2.94
N ILE A 279 -6.15 -2.50 -3.18
CA ILE A 279 -5.48 -2.30 -4.47
C ILE A 279 -3.98 -2.10 -4.24
N ASP A 280 -3.19 -2.24 -5.30
CA ASP A 280 -1.74 -2.03 -5.28
C ASP A 280 -0.96 -3.04 -4.42
N PHE A 281 -0.89 -4.28 -4.91
CA PHE A 281 -0.25 -5.41 -4.22
C PHE A 281 1.25 -5.53 -4.52
N GLN A 282 1.91 -4.41 -4.87
CA GLN A 282 3.29 -4.42 -5.38
C GLN A 282 4.37 -4.67 -4.33
N LEU A 283 4.07 -4.43 -3.04
CA LEU A 283 4.99 -4.64 -1.91
C LEU A 283 4.64 -5.89 -1.08
N CYS A 284 3.81 -6.79 -1.62
CA CYS A 284 3.41 -7.99 -0.92
C CYS A 284 4.63 -8.83 -0.50
N ARG A 285 4.65 -9.24 0.76
CA ARG A 285 5.77 -9.96 1.38
C ARG A 285 5.25 -11.00 2.35
N TRP A 286 5.89 -12.16 2.39
CA TRP A 286 5.70 -13.13 3.46
C TRP A 286 6.43 -12.66 4.72
N CYS A 287 5.67 -12.18 5.70
CA CYS A 287 6.20 -11.69 6.98
C CYS A 287 5.15 -11.74 8.08
N SER A 288 5.49 -11.19 9.25
CA SER A 288 4.55 -10.96 10.35
C SER A 288 3.40 -10.05 9.92
N PRO A 289 2.10 -10.40 10.13
CA PRO A 289 0.98 -9.51 9.81
C PRO A 289 0.96 -8.23 10.66
N ALA A 290 1.77 -8.17 11.72
CA ALA A 290 2.01 -6.93 12.46
C ALA A 290 2.57 -5.81 11.57
N ILE A 291 3.29 -6.14 10.49
CA ILE A 291 3.82 -5.15 9.54
C ILE A 291 2.70 -4.29 8.93
N ASP A 292 1.66 -4.94 8.40
CA ASP A 292 0.51 -4.23 7.84
C ASP A 292 -0.23 -3.42 8.90
N LEU A 293 -0.33 -3.92 10.14
CA LEU A 293 -0.95 -3.18 11.26
C LEU A 293 -0.15 -1.93 11.63
N HIS A 294 1.17 -2.06 11.81
CA HIS A 294 2.05 -0.93 12.11
C HIS A 294 1.99 0.12 11.01
N TYR A 295 2.03 -0.31 9.75
CA TYR A 295 1.95 0.58 8.60
C TYR A 295 0.60 1.31 8.55
N PHE A 296 -0.51 0.58 8.67
CA PHE A 296 -1.85 1.13 8.61
C PHE A 296 -2.13 2.11 9.76
N PHE A 297 -1.80 1.72 11.00
CA PHE A 297 -2.04 2.55 12.18
C PHE A 297 -1.26 3.85 12.15
N ASN A 298 -0.05 3.84 11.58
CA ASN A 298 0.81 5.03 11.54
C ASN A 298 0.63 5.90 10.30
N THR A 299 -0.14 5.47 9.29
CA THR A 299 -0.33 6.25 8.04
C THR A 299 -1.75 6.72 7.85
N SER A 300 -2.75 5.98 8.33
CA SER A 300 -4.12 6.10 7.81
C SER A 300 -5.18 6.48 8.85
N LEU A 301 -4.88 6.34 10.14
CA LEU A 301 -5.84 6.70 11.19
C LEU A 301 -6.04 8.21 11.30
N GLU A 302 -7.25 8.62 11.68
CA GLU A 302 -7.47 9.99 12.12
C GLU A 302 -6.62 10.30 13.37
N PRO A 303 -6.13 11.55 13.55
CA PRO A 303 -5.15 11.88 14.58
C PRO A 303 -5.53 11.47 16.01
N LYS A 304 -6.82 11.53 16.36
CA LYS A 304 -7.29 11.16 17.71
C LYS A 304 -7.18 9.66 17.98
N LEU A 305 -7.35 8.81 16.96
CA LEU A 305 -7.21 7.36 17.08
C LEU A 305 -5.74 6.95 17.01
N HIS A 306 -4.95 7.59 16.14
CA HIS A 306 -3.53 7.32 15.99
C HIS A 306 -2.76 7.48 17.31
N LEU A 307 -3.14 8.47 18.11
CA LEU A 307 -2.46 8.81 19.37
C LEU A 307 -3.17 8.27 20.62
N ASP A 308 -4.19 7.40 20.47
CA ASP A 308 -4.90 6.77 21.58
C ASP A 308 -4.46 5.30 21.75
N PRO A 309 -3.65 4.96 22.76
CA PRO A 309 -3.18 3.58 22.95
C PRO A 309 -4.33 2.61 23.22
N ASN A 310 -5.41 3.04 23.91
CA ASN A 310 -6.56 2.18 24.16
C ASN A 310 -7.31 1.85 22.87
N ALA A 311 -7.34 2.78 21.91
CA ALA A 311 -7.91 2.51 20.59
C ALA A 311 -7.06 1.48 19.84
N LEU A 312 -5.73 1.65 19.81
CA LEU A 312 -4.82 0.73 19.14
C LEU A 312 -4.90 -0.69 19.73
N ASP A 313 -4.95 -0.83 21.05
CA ASP A 313 -5.09 -2.14 21.72
C ASP A 313 -6.41 -2.83 21.35
N ARG A 314 -7.52 -2.09 21.32
CA ARG A 314 -8.82 -2.63 20.88
C ARG A 314 -8.80 -3.05 19.41
N PHE A 315 -8.11 -2.30 18.55
CA PHE A 315 -7.96 -2.63 17.14
C PHE A 315 -7.13 -3.89 16.94
N VAL A 316 -6.02 -4.04 17.66
CA VAL A 316 -5.20 -5.26 17.67
C VAL A 316 -6.03 -6.46 18.13
N GLN A 317 -6.75 -6.33 19.24
CA GLN A 317 -7.61 -7.40 19.76
C GLN A 317 -8.71 -7.80 18.77
N PHE A 318 -9.36 -6.81 18.14
CA PHE A 318 -10.39 -7.06 17.13
C PHE A 318 -9.82 -7.77 15.90
N TYR A 319 -8.69 -7.29 15.36
CA TYR A 319 -8.00 -7.93 14.25
C TYR A 319 -7.62 -9.38 14.57
N HIS A 320 -6.99 -9.61 15.73
CA HIS A 320 -6.55 -10.93 16.18
C HIS A 320 -7.74 -11.89 16.31
N SER A 321 -8.85 -11.44 16.89
CA SER A 321 -10.06 -12.26 17.05
C SER A 321 -10.65 -12.70 15.70
N ASN A 322 -10.71 -11.79 14.72
CA ASN A 322 -11.19 -12.11 13.37
C ASN A 322 -10.20 -13.01 12.61
N LEU A 323 -8.89 -12.84 12.83
CA LEU A 323 -7.85 -13.68 12.24
C LEU A 323 -7.97 -15.11 12.75
N GLU A 324 -8.05 -15.29 14.07
CA GLU A 324 -8.23 -16.59 14.71
C GLU A 324 -9.51 -17.28 14.21
N GLU A 325 -10.64 -16.57 14.22
CA GLU A 325 -11.91 -17.11 13.73
C GLU A 325 -11.79 -17.60 12.28
N MET A 326 -11.16 -16.80 11.41
CA MET A 326 -11.00 -17.15 10.00
C MET A 326 -10.02 -18.29 9.77
N LEU A 327 -8.89 -18.33 10.49
CA LEU A 327 -7.93 -19.44 10.43
C LEU A 327 -8.60 -20.76 10.82
N ARG A 328 -9.40 -20.75 11.89
CA ARG A 328 -10.18 -21.92 12.30
C ARG A 328 -11.21 -22.31 11.25
N LYS A 329 -11.96 -21.34 10.70
CA LYS A 329 -12.96 -21.57 9.66
C LYS A 329 -12.36 -22.19 8.38
N LEU A 330 -11.15 -21.78 8.02
CA LEU A 330 -10.42 -22.29 6.87
C LEU A 330 -9.62 -23.58 7.17
N ASN A 331 -9.77 -24.17 8.36
CA ASN A 331 -9.08 -25.37 8.81
C ASN A 331 -7.55 -25.25 8.74
N TYR A 332 -7.00 -24.10 9.12
CA TYR A 332 -5.56 -23.92 9.27
C TYR A 332 -4.99 -24.94 10.26
N ARG A 333 -3.91 -25.63 9.87
CA ARG A 333 -3.42 -26.82 10.57
C ARG A 333 -2.25 -26.57 11.53
N ASP A 334 -1.63 -25.41 11.45
CA ASP A 334 -0.49 -25.05 12.31
C ASP A 334 -0.95 -24.26 13.53
N HIS A 335 0.01 -23.89 14.38
CA HIS A 335 -0.23 -23.07 15.56
C HIS A 335 -0.91 -21.75 15.19
N ILE A 336 -2.03 -21.46 15.86
CA ILE A 336 -2.69 -20.16 15.81
C ILE A 336 -2.27 -19.42 17.09
N PRO A 337 -1.57 -18.27 16.98
CA PRO A 337 -1.09 -17.57 18.15
C PRO A 337 -2.26 -17.07 18.99
N ASN A 338 -2.17 -17.20 20.31
CA ASN A 338 -3.08 -16.49 21.21
C ASN A 338 -2.75 -14.98 21.22
N LEU A 339 -3.64 -14.16 21.79
CA LEU A 339 -3.47 -12.70 21.76
C LEU A 339 -2.15 -12.24 22.39
N ARG A 340 -1.67 -12.91 23.46
CA ARG A 340 -0.41 -12.53 24.11
C ARG A 340 0.80 -12.83 23.22
N GLU A 341 0.82 -13.99 22.57
CA GLU A 341 1.86 -14.34 21.59
C GLU A 341 1.87 -13.33 20.43
N PHE A 342 0.69 -12.95 19.94
CA PHE A 342 0.57 -11.96 18.88
C PHE A 342 1.02 -10.55 19.30
N VAL A 343 0.71 -10.12 20.53
CA VAL A 343 1.19 -8.85 21.08
C VAL A 343 2.71 -8.84 21.23
N LEU A 344 3.33 -9.93 21.67
CA LEU A 344 4.79 -10.03 21.71
C LEU A 344 5.39 -9.92 20.30
N GLN A 345 4.78 -10.59 19.32
CA GLN A 345 5.18 -10.47 17.91
C GLN A 345 5.01 -9.05 17.36
N LEU A 346 3.98 -8.31 17.79
CA LEU A 346 3.81 -6.88 17.47
C LEU A 346 4.94 -6.03 18.05
N GLU A 347 5.41 -6.31 19.27
CA GLU A 347 6.54 -5.60 19.86
C GLU A 347 7.87 -5.91 19.17
N GLU A 348 8.10 -7.17 18.80
CA GLU A 348 9.33 -7.56 18.09
C GLU A 348 9.47 -6.87 16.72
N THR A 349 8.36 -6.49 16.08
CA THR A 349 8.37 -5.81 14.78
C THR A 349 8.09 -4.30 14.89
N ARG A 350 8.06 -3.75 16.11
CA ARG A 350 7.61 -2.37 16.39
C ARG A 350 8.43 -1.29 15.70
N PHE A 351 9.67 -1.57 15.28
CA PHE A 351 10.44 -0.62 14.48
C PHE A 351 9.76 -0.28 13.14
N ALA A 352 8.93 -1.17 12.58
CA ALA A 352 8.11 -0.85 11.40
C ALA A 352 7.14 0.31 11.67
N ALA A 353 6.64 0.47 12.90
CA ALA A 353 5.83 1.62 13.30
C ALA A 353 6.65 2.92 13.31
N VAL A 354 7.92 2.87 13.74
CA VAL A 354 8.83 4.02 13.71
C VAL A 354 9.10 4.46 12.28
N ALA A 355 9.45 3.52 11.40
CA ALA A 355 9.67 3.79 9.99
C ALA A 355 8.41 4.36 9.30
N ALA A 356 7.25 3.76 9.57
CA ALA A 356 5.98 4.25 9.03
C ALA A 356 5.64 5.66 9.54
N ALA A 357 5.79 5.93 10.84
CA ALA A 357 5.44 7.23 11.43
C ALA A 357 6.39 8.36 11.01
N LEU A 358 7.70 8.09 10.93
CA LEU A 358 8.71 9.14 10.73
C LEU A 358 9.10 9.33 9.26
N ALA A 359 9.04 8.27 8.45
CA ALA A 359 9.42 8.34 7.03
C ALA A 359 8.24 8.30 6.07
N VAL A 360 7.28 7.40 6.28
CA VAL A 360 6.17 7.20 5.32
C VAL A 360 5.06 8.22 5.54
N GLN A 361 4.60 8.41 6.79
CA GLN A 361 3.47 9.27 7.12
C GLN A 361 3.64 10.70 6.56
N PRO A 362 4.81 11.36 6.64
CA PRO A 362 5.00 12.68 6.04
C PRO A 362 4.77 12.71 4.53
N VAL A 363 5.11 11.63 3.81
CA VAL A 363 4.94 11.51 2.36
C VAL A 363 3.45 11.39 2.02
N VAL A 364 2.72 10.55 2.76
CA VAL A 364 1.35 10.17 2.41
C VAL A 364 0.27 11.08 2.99
N THR A 365 0.59 11.86 4.03
CA THR A 365 -0.37 12.76 4.71
C THR A 365 -0.16 14.25 4.39
N THR A 366 0.70 14.55 3.42
CA THR A 366 0.90 15.92 2.93
C THR A 366 0.27 16.07 1.54
N GLU A 367 -0.42 17.17 1.31
CA GLU A 367 -0.85 17.56 -0.04
C GLU A 367 0.39 17.73 -0.91
N PRO A 368 0.42 17.19 -2.13
CA PRO A 368 1.52 17.44 -3.04
C PRO A 368 1.59 18.94 -3.29
N ALA A 369 2.70 19.59 -2.94
CA ALA A 369 2.97 20.91 -3.48
C ALA A 369 3.06 20.78 -5.01
N GLU A 370 2.73 21.84 -5.75
CA GLU A 370 2.85 21.84 -7.21
C GLU A 370 4.28 21.44 -7.61
N GLY A 371 4.42 20.33 -8.35
CA GLY A 371 5.71 19.77 -8.75
C GLY A 371 6.42 18.88 -7.70
N ALA A 372 5.70 18.35 -6.71
CA ALA A 372 6.16 17.29 -5.81
C ALA A 372 6.08 15.92 -6.50
N ASP A 373 7.19 15.20 -6.51
CA ASP A 373 7.32 13.85 -7.05
C ASP A 373 8.14 12.96 -6.10
N LEU A 374 8.34 11.69 -6.47
CA LEU A 374 9.11 10.76 -5.65
C LEU A 374 10.59 11.19 -5.50
N ARG A 375 11.15 11.92 -6.48
CA ARG A 375 12.53 12.42 -6.44
C ARG A 375 12.72 13.44 -5.33
N CYS A 376 11.69 14.20 -4.96
CA CYS A 376 11.76 15.09 -3.79
C CYS A 376 12.10 14.35 -2.48
N PHE A 377 11.88 13.04 -2.40
CA PHE A 377 12.19 12.24 -1.21
C PHE A 377 13.51 11.48 -1.32
N VAL A 378 13.98 11.20 -2.53
CA VAL A 378 15.19 10.39 -2.79
C VAL A 378 16.40 11.26 -3.12
N ASP A 379 16.25 12.29 -3.95
CA ASP A 379 17.38 13.09 -4.43
C ASP A 379 17.92 14.03 -3.32
N ASP A 380 19.23 14.28 -3.36
CA ASP A 380 19.90 15.24 -2.47
C ASP A 380 20.17 16.59 -3.16
N THR A 381 19.16 17.11 -3.88
CA THR A 381 19.19 18.47 -4.43
C THR A 381 18.70 19.49 -3.41
N GLU A 382 19.05 20.77 -3.57
CA GLU A 382 18.56 21.85 -2.70
C GLU A 382 17.03 21.96 -2.71
N LYS A 383 16.41 21.78 -3.89
CA LYS A 383 14.94 21.72 -4.06
C LYS A 383 14.35 20.60 -3.21
N ALA A 384 14.90 19.39 -3.31
CA ALA A 384 14.42 18.21 -2.59
C ALA A 384 14.61 18.37 -1.07
N ARG A 385 15.78 18.84 -0.61
CA ARG A 385 16.02 19.15 0.83
C ARG A 385 15.03 20.17 1.38
N THR A 386 14.78 21.26 0.62
CA THR A 386 13.83 22.30 1.03
C THR A 386 12.41 21.76 1.09
N PHE A 387 12.00 20.97 0.10
CA PHE A 387 10.71 20.31 0.08
C PHE A 387 10.50 19.45 1.33
N ARG A 388 11.45 18.55 1.64
CA ARG A 388 11.33 17.68 2.82
C ARG A 388 11.28 18.48 4.12
N GLN A 389 12.12 19.52 4.27
CA GLN A 389 12.10 20.38 5.46
C GLN A 389 10.75 21.08 5.69
N ASN A 390 10.07 21.47 4.61
CA ASN A 390 8.77 22.14 4.68
C ASN A 390 7.63 21.22 5.15
N LEU A 391 7.80 19.89 5.10
CA LEU A 391 6.79 18.93 5.59
C LEU A 391 6.47 19.19 7.06
N TYR A 392 7.49 19.43 7.88
CA TYR A 392 7.31 19.75 9.31
C TYR A 392 6.80 21.18 9.58
N GLY A 393 6.40 21.92 8.55
CA GLY A 393 5.52 23.08 8.71
C GLY A 393 4.06 22.70 9.04
N LYS A 394 3.68 21.43 8.85
CA LYS A 394 2.32 20.92 9.10
C LYS A 394 2.13 20.51 10.56
N LYS A 395 1.11 21.07 11.22
CA LYS A 395 0.78 20.79 12.64
C LYS A 395 0.58 19.29 12.94
N ARG A 396 0.01 18.53 12.00
CA ARG A 396 -0.19 17.07 12.17
C ARG A 396 1.14 16.36 12.41
N LEU A 397 2.14 16.59 11.55
CA LEU A 397 3.46 15.97 11.67
C LEU A 397 4.22 16.45 12.90
N GLN A 398 4.12 17.74 13.22
CA GLN A 398 4.70 18.30 14.46
C GLN A 398 4.13 17.60 15.70
N ASN A 399 2.80 17.51 15.82
CA ASN A 399 2.13 16.87 16.95
C ASN A 399 2.50 15.38 17.05
N ASN A 400 2.58 14.70 15.92
CA ASN A 400 2.97 13.30 15.88
C ASN A 400 4.41 13.10 16.35
N ALA A 401 5.37 13.89 15.88
CA ALA A 401 6.75 13.83 16.38
C ALA A 401 6.83 14.13 17.89
N ILE A 402 6.12 15.14 18.38
CA ILE A 402 6.07 15.50 19.82
C ILE A 402 5.55 14.35 20.68
N LYS A 403 4.58 13.58 20.19
CA LYS A 403 3.95 12.49 20.97
C LYS A 403 4.63 11.14 20.77
N LEU A 404 5.05 10.82 19.56
CA LEU A 404 5.56 9.50 19.20
C LEU A 404 7.04 9.34 19.50
N LEU A 405 7.87 10.39 19.36
CA LEU A 405 9.30 10.24 19.65
C LEU A 405 9.56 9.83 21.11
N PRO A 406 8.95 10.46 22.13
CA PRO A 406 9.10 9.99 23.51
C PRO A 406 8.53 8.60 23.76
N TYR A 407 7.44 8.25 23.08
CA TYR A 407 6.84 6.92 23.17
C TYR A 407 7.78 5.84 22.61
N PHE A 408 8.31 6.04 21.40
CA PHE A 408 9.26 5.11 20.79
C PHE A 408 10.57 5.02 21.56
N ASP A 409 11.00 6.14 22.15
CA ASP A 409 12.18 6.18 23.00
C ASP A 409 12.03 5.37 24.27
N ALA A 410 10.87 5.48 24.95
CA ALA A 410 10.58 4.70 26.14
C ALA A 410 10.52 3.18 25.89
N LEU A 411 10.33 2.77 24.63
CA LEU A 411 10.37 1.37 24.21
C LEU A 411 11.78 0.91 23.75
N GLY A 412 12.78 1.80 23.79
CA GLY A 412 14.15 1.49 23.34
C GLY A 412 14.30 1.37 21.81
N LEU A 413 13.28 1.75 21.03
CA LEU A 413 13.29 1.58 19.58
C LEU A 413 14.26 2.54 18.87
N LEU A 414 14.59 3.65 19.55
CA LEU A 414 15.52 4.67 19.06
C LEU A 414 16.97 4.43 19.51
N ASP A 415 17.23 3.36 20.26
CA ASP A 415 18.58 3.02 20.72
C ASP A 415 19.39 2.34 19.62
N VAL A 416 20.69 2.64 19.61
CA VAL A 416 21.68 2.05 18.71
C VAL A 416 22.59 1.10 19.47
N PRO A 417 23.18 0.08 18.80
CA PRO A 417 24.20 -0.76 19.42
C PRO A 417 25.33 0.11 19.99
N CYS A 418 25.78 -0.22 21.21
CA CYS A 418 26.88 0.47 21.89
C CYS A 418 28.24 0.17 21.27
#